data_AF-E3CRR9-F1
#
_entry.id   AF-E3CRR9-F1
#
_cell.length_a   1.000
_cell.length_b   1.000
_cell.length_c   1.000
_cell.angle_alpha   90.00
_cell.angle_beta   90.00
_cell.angle_gamma   90.00
#
_symmetry.space_group_name_H-M   'P 1'
#
loop_
_entity.id
_entity.type
_entity.pdbx_description
1 polymer ?
#
loop_
_entity_poly.entity_id
_entity_poly.type
_entity_poly.pdbx_seq_one_letter_code
_entity_poly.pdbx_strand_id
1 'polypeptide(L)'
;MTVTIYFTESLLDNLSEINKNCFSIYSPLNEVLGSLHVLLNPDGHGLMTTWASETKQGMDEQILQELNYFSPFYKGKIPNFFIEEIIYEESSIEKQISLLGTNLLKKDKGGLINELKDFKDSKLMKDLVENSDLVFLNFFSFLKMYYKYYFRDFVQKTDVLNVLNHYATKQRKCISKQGFLRFIESIDSNQIYWVKNAIKIQTKMNKKYYLGEGEK
;
A
#
# COMPACT_ATOMS: atom_id res chain seq x y z
N MET A 1 4.80 -19.23 21.28
CA MET A 1 6.19 -18.83 20.97
C MET A 1 6.15 -17.38 20.49
N THR A 2 7.28 -16.67 20.49
CA THR A 2 7.25 -15.22 20.26
C THR A 2 8.39 -14.81 19.32
N VAL A 3 8.07 -14.05 18.28
CA VAL A 3 9.07 -13.31 17.53
C VAL A 3 9.28 -11.97 18.22
N THR A 4 10.53 -11.63 18.55
CA THR A 4 10.88 -10.34 19.16
C THR A 4 11.71 -9.52 18.17
N ILE A 5 11.29 -8.29 17.88
CA ILE A 5 12.00 -7.38 16.98
C ILE A 5 12.45 -6.19 17.83
N TYR A 6 13.76 -5.98 17.92
CA TYR A 6 14.37 -4.86 18.66
C TYR A 6 14.68 -3.70 17.72
N PHE A 7 14.37 -2.49 18.17
CA PHE A 7 14.65 -1.24 17.46
C PHE A 7 15.80 -0.49 18.15
N THR A 8 16.70 0.11 17.36
CA THR A 8 17.73 1.02 17.88
C THR A 8 17.11 2.36 18.28
N GLU A 9 17.77 3.11 19.17
CA GLU A 9 17.31 4.45 19.56
C GLU A 9 17.27 5.43 18.36
N SER A 10 18.22 5.36 17.41
CA SER A 10 18.19 6.20 16.21
C SER A 10 17.00 5.90 15.28
N LEU A 11 16.55 4.65 15.21
CA LEU A 11 15.37 4.27 14.43
C LEU A 11 14.06 4.75 15.07
N LEU A 12 14.05 4.85 16.41
CA LEU A 12 12.97 5.48 17.17
C LEU A 12 12.96 7.01 17.00
N ASP A 13 14.09 7.64 16.69
CA ASP A 13 14.13 9.06 16.35
C ASP A 13 13.68 9.32 14.89
N ASN A 14 13.94 8.37 13.98
CA ASN A 14 13.52 8.42 12.57
C ASN A 14 12.04 8.03 12.31
N LEU A 15 11.22 7.90 13.35
CA LEU A 15 9.77 7.58 13.27
C LEU A 15 8.96 8.55 12.40
N SER A 16 9.54 9.66 11.94
CA SER A 16 8.96 10.54 10.92
C SER A 16 8.66 9.83 9.59
N GLU A 17 9.47 8.85 9.19
CA GLU A 17 9.21 8.00 8.02
C GLU A 17 8.15 6.92 8.29
N ILE A 18 7.98 6.53 9.55
CA ILE A 18 6.92 5.58 9.93
C ILE A 18 5.58 6.29 10.07
N ASN A 19 5.54 7.56 10.49
CA ASN A 19 4.34 8.41 10.39
C ASN A 19 3.81 8.40 8.96
N LYS A 20 4.71 8.65 7.99
CA LYS A 20 4.40 8.56 6.57
C LYS A 20 3.78 7.19 6.21
N ASN A 21 4.38 6.08 6.63
CA ASN A 21 3.83 4.73 6.40
C ASN A 21 2.49 4.45 7.10
N CYS A 22 2.20 5.03 8.27
CA CYS A 22 0.90 4.86 8.92
C CYS A 22 -0.22 5.55 8.12
N PHE A 23 0.07 6.70 7.52
CA PHE A 23 -0.91 7.42 6.72
C PHE A 23 -1.15 6.80 5.35
N SER A 24 -0.15 6.14 4.78
CA SER A 24 -0.32 5.46 3.49
C SER A 24 -1.34 4.33 3.55
N ILE A 25 -1.51 3.68 4.70
CA ILE A 25 -2.53 2.64 4.93
C ILE A 25 -3.94 3.18 4.66
N TYR A 26 -4.21 4.42 5.07
CA TYR A 26 -5.52 5.06 4.94
C TYR A 26 -5.62 5.98 3.72
N SER A 27 -4.70 5.88 2.78
CA SER A 27 -4.76 6.72 1.59
C SER A 27 -5.80 6.20 0.59
N PRO A 28 -6.56 7.11 -0.04
CA PRO A 28 -7.44 6.77 -1.16
C PRO A 28 -6.74 5.98 -2.29
N LEU A 29 -5.49 6.30 -2.64
CA LEU A 29 -4.74 5.58 -3.67
C LEU A 29 -4.33 4.17 -3.21
N ASN A 30 -4.03 3.99 -1.92
CA ASN A 30 -3.79 2.66 -1.35
C ASN A 30 -5.05 1.78 -1.45
N GLU A 31 -6.23 2.37 -1.22
CA GLU A 31 -7.51 1.68 -1.38
C GLU A 31 -7.77 1.29 -2.85
N VAL A 32 -7.42 2.14 -3.82
CA VAL A 32 -7.47 1.79 -5.26
C VAL A 32 -6.58 0.59 -5.56
N LEU A 33 -5.31 0.60 -5.13
CA LEU A 33 -4.39 -0.51 -5.36
C LEU A 33 -4.84 -1.80 -4.64
N GLY A 34 -5.37 -1.67 -3.42
CA GLY A 34 -5.97 -2.77 -2.66
C GLY A 34 -7.17 -3.37 -3.39
N SER A 35 -8.03 -2.54 -3.97
CA SER A 35 -9.19 -3.03 -4.75
C SER A 35 -8.75 -3.82 -6.00
N LEU A 36 -7.67 -3.40 -6.68
CA LEU A 36 -7.08 -4.14 -7.79
C LEU A 36 -6.49 -5.49 -7.33
N HIS A 37 -5.85 -5.52 -6.16
CA HIS A 37 -5.40 -6.76 -5.53
C HIS A 37 -6.57 -7.73 -5.30
N VAL A 38 -7.69 -7.24 -4.75
CA VAL A 38 -8.88 -8.05 -4.53
C VAL A 38 -9.43 -8.61 -5.84
N LEU A 39 -9.46 -7.82 -6.92
CA LEU A 39 -9.91 -8.29 -8.24
C LEU A 39 -9.02 -9.41 -8.81
N LEU A 40 -7.74 -9.48 -8.46
CA LEU A 40 -6.88 -10.60 -8.87
C LEU A 40 -7.23 -11.92 -8.16
N ASN A 41 -7.68 -11.85 -6.90
CA ASN A 41 -7.93 -13.04 -6.08
C ASN A 41 -9.13 -12.84 -5.13
N PRO A 42 -10.37 -12.79 -5.64
CA PRO A 42 -11.55 -12.39 -4.86
C PRO A 42 -11.92 -13.39 -3.77
N ASP A 43 -11.62 -14.67 -3.93
CA ASP A 43 -11.99 -15.75 -2.99
C ASP A 43 -11.27 -15.63 -1.64
N GLY A 44 -10.11 -14.96 -1.61
CA GLY A 44 -9.35 -14.70 -0.39
C GLY A 44 -9.89 -13.54 0.46
N HIS A 45 -10.85 -12.77 -0.04
CA HIS A 45 -11.26 -11.48 0.54
C HIS A 45 -12.71 -11.42 1.03
N GLY A 46 -13.38 -12.57 1.15
CA GLY A 46 -14.65 -12.75 1.87
C GLY A 46 -15.74 -11.71 1.55
N LEU A 47 -15.86 -10.68 2.39
CA LEU A 47 -16.86 -9.61 2.24
C LEU A 47 -16.74 -8.83 0.92
N MET A 48 -15.56 -8.84 0.28
CA MET A 48 -15.34 -8.18 -1.01
C MET A 48 -15.54 -9.12 -2.21
N THR A 49 -15.77 -10.41 -2.00
CA THR A 49 -15.86 -11.40 -3.09
C THR A 49 -17.00 -11.09 -4.06
N THR A 50 -18.18 -10.71 -3.54
CA THR A 50 -19.35 -10.34 -4.37
C THR A 50 -19.05 -9.12 -5.23
N TRP A 51 -18.59 -8.02 -4.61
CA TRP A 51 -18.23 -6.80 -5.33
C TRP A 51 -17.18 -7.08 -6.42
N ALA A 52 -16.15 -7.85 -6.08
CA ALA A 52 -15.07 -8.15 -7.01
C ALA A 52 -15.52 -9.04 -8.19
N SER A 53 -16.40 -10.02 -7.93
CA SER A 53 -16.96 -10.88 -8.97
C SER A 53 -17.82 -10.08 -9.95
N GLU A 54 -18.75 -9.27 -9.43
CA GLU A 54 -19.63 -8.42 -10.24
C GLU A 54 -18.83 -7.39 -11.04
N THR A 55 -17.83 -6.76 -10.41
CA THR A 55 -16.97 -5.77 -11.08
C THR A 55 -16.19 -6.40 -12.23
N LYS A 56 -15.59 -7.60 -12.03
CA LYS A 56 -14.87 -8.30 -13.10
C LYS A 56 -15.76 -8.72 -14.26
N GLN A 57 -17.02 -9.09 -13.99
CA GLN A 57 -17.97 -9.44 -15.05
C GLN A 57 -18.29 -8.25 -15.96
N GLY A 58 -18.20 -7.02 -15.43
CA GLY A 58 -18.37 -5.79 -16.21
C GLY A 58 -17.12 -5.33 -16.97
N MET A 59 -15.94 -5.93 -16.72
CA MET A 59 -14.69 -5.55 -17.40
C MET A 59 -14.57 -6.23 -18.76
N ASP A 60 -14.18 -5.46 -19.77
CA ASP A 60 -13.81 -6.01 -21.07
C ASP A 60 -12.45 -6.73 -21.03
N GLU A 61 -12.15 -7.46 -22.11
CA GLU A 61 -10.92 -8.25 -22.22
C GLU A 61 -9.66 -7.38 -22.12
N GLN A 62 -9.68 -6.17 -22.67
CA GLN A 62 -8.52 -5.27 -22.62
C GLN A 62 -8.23 -4.86 -21.17
N ILE A 63 -9.25 -4.49 -20.41
CA ILE A 63 -9.09 -4.11 -19.00
C ILE A 63 -8.61 -5.30 -18.16
N LEU A 64 -9.12 -6.50 -18.43
CA LEU A 64 -8.64 -7.71 -17.76
C LEU A 64 -7.19 -8.03 -18.10
N GLN A 65 -6.74 -7.78 -19.34
CA GLN A 65 -5.34 -7.91 -19.72
C GLN A 65 -4.46 -6.88 -19.01
N GLU A 66 -4.87 -5.62 -18.92
CA GLU A 66 -4.16 -4.58 -18.18
C GLU A 66 -4.09 -4.87 -16.67
N LEU A 67 -5.18 -5.37 -16.07
CA LEU A 67 -5.22 -5.83 -14.69
C LEU A 67 -4.18 -6.96 -14.45
N ASN A 68 -4.05 -7.91 -15.37
CA ASN A 68 -3.04 -8.96 -15.20
C ASN A 68 -1.61 -8.44 -15.46
N TYR A 69 -1.44 -7.58 -16.46
CA TYR A 69 -0.15 -7.00 -16.83
C TYR A 69 0.47 -6.19 -15.69
N PHE A 70 -0.31 -5.30 -15.05
CA PHE A 70 0.16 -4.48 -13.93
C PHE A 70 0.16 -5.20 -12.58
N SER A 71 -0.26 -6.47 -12.52
CA SER A 71 -0.37 -7.21 -11.27
C SER A 71 0.88 -7.18 -10.37
N PRO A 72 2.14 -7.18 -10.85
CA PRO A 72 3.29 -7.05 -9.96
C PRO A 72 3.27 -5.82 -9.03
N PHE A 73 2.57 -4.74 -9.40
CA PHE A 73 2.47 -3.53 -8.55
C PHE A 73 1.52 -3.68 -7.35
N TYR A 74 0.60 -4.65 -7.35
CA TYR A 74 -0.42 -4.79 -6.31
C TYR A 74 -0.76 -6.24 -5.92
N LYS A 75 -0.21 -7.26 -6.60
CA LYS A 75 -0.44 -8.67 -6.27
C LYS A 75 0.23 -9.07 -4.96
N GLY A 76 1.40 -8.51 -4.68
CA GLY A 76 2.13 -8.68 -3.41
C GLY A 76 1.94 -7.48 -2.49
N LYS A 77 2.98 -7.17 -1.72
CA LYS A 77 3.07 -5.90 -1.01
C LYS A 77 3.18 -4.76 -2.04
N ILE A 78 2.40 -3.70 -1.89
CA ILE A 78 2.53 -2.48 -2.70
C ILE A 78 3.98 -1.97 -2.56
N PRO A 79 4.72 -1.78 -3.66
CA PRO A 79 6.10 -1.27 -3.61
C PRO A 79 6.21 0.04 -2.83
N ASN A 80 7.23 0.15 -2.00
CA ASN A 80 7.51 1.37 -1.23
C ASN A 80 7.73 2.57 -2.16
N PHE A 81 8.20 2.30 -3.38
CA PHE A 81 8.30 3.25 -4.48
C PHE A 81 7.02 4.08 -4.69
N PHE A 82 5.84 3.47 -4.56
CA PHE A 82 4.55 4.15 -4.66
C PHE A 82 4.09 4.75 -3.33
N ILE A 83 4.44 4.13 -2.21
CA ILE A 83 4.02 4.55 -0.86
C ILE A 83 4.38 6.01 -0.60
N GLU A 84 5.58 6.45 -0.97
CA GLU A 84 5.97 7.86 -0.80
C GLU A 84 5.02 8.86 -1.45
N GLU A 85 4.39 8.51 -2.57
CA GLU A 85 3.42 9.36 -3.28
C GLU A 85 2.01 9.28 -2.67
N ILE A 86 1.68 8.13 -2.08
CA ILE A 86 0.42 7.86 -1.38
C ILE A 86 0.26 8.74 -0.12
N ILE A 87 1.38 9.22 0.45
CA ILE A 87 1.45 9.94 1.73
C ILE A 87 1.02 11.42 1.64
N TYR A 88 0.71 11.91 0.45
CA TYR A 88 0.23 13.28 0.29
C TYR A 88 -1.14 13.47 0.98
N GLU A 89 -1.33 14.57 1.73
CA GLU A 89 -2.55 14.90 2.50
C GLU A 89 -3.82 15.15 1.62
N GLU A 90 -3.81 14.68 0.37
CA GLU A 90 -4.89 14.84 -0.58
C GLU A 90 -5.93 13.73 -0.40
N SER A 91 -7.19 14.12 -0.18
CA SER A 91 -8.29 13.18 0.07
C SER A 91 -9.00 12.71 -1.21
N SER A 92 -8.67 13.30 -2.37
CA SER A 92 -9.21 12.90 -3.67
C SER A 92 -8.35 11.83 -4.34
N ILE A 93 -9.00 10.73 -4.74
CA ILE A 93 -8.39 9.66 -5.55
C ILE A 93 -7.84 10.21 -6.87
N GLU A 94 -8.63 11.03 -7.57
CA GLU A 94 -8.26 11.57 -8.89
C GLU A 94 -6.99 12.42 -8.83
N LYS A 95 -6.86 13.22 -7.78
CA LYS A 95 -5.68 14.04 -7.56
C LYS A 95 -4.49 13.21 -7.11
N GLN A 96 -4.65 12.23 -6.22
CA GLN A 96 -3.56 11.33 -5.85
C GLN A 96 -3.06 10.52 -7.06
N ILE A 97 -3.95 10.02 -7.92
CA ILE A 97 -3.57 9.36 -9.18
C ILE A 97 -2.80 10.35 -10.07
N SER A 98 -3.25 11.61 -10.17
CA SER A 98 -2.57 12.66 -10.96
C SER A 98 -1.16 12.99 -10.44
N LEU A 99 -1.00 13.10 -9.12
CA LEU A 99 0.29 13.33 -8.48
C LEU A 99 1.25 12.14 -8.65
N LEU A 100 0.73 10.91 -8.53
CA LEU A 100 1.49 9.69 -8.83
C LEU A 100 2.09 9.77 -10.24
N GLY A 101 1.27 10.08 -11.25
CA GLY A 101 1.74 10.20 -12.64
C GLY A 101 2.86 11.23 -12.83
N THR A 102 2.79 12.39 -12.17
CA THR A 102 3.82 13.43 -12.31
C THR A 102 5.12 13.11 -11.59
N ASN A 103 5.05 12.43 -10.44
CA ASN A 103 6.20 12.21 -9.57
C ASN A 103 7.00 10.98 -9.98
N LEU A 104 6.33 9.92 -10.45
CA LEU A 104 6.99 8.69 -10.88
C LEU A 104 7.89 8.86 -12.10
N LEU A 105 7.59 9.81 -12.99
CA LEU A 105 8.43 10.11 -14.16
C LEU A 105 9.79 10.73 -13.79
N LYS A 106 9.93 11.26 -12.57
CA LYS A 106 11.15 11.95 -12.11
C LYS A 106 11.97 11.12 -11.12
N LYS A 107 11.46 9.97 -10.70
CA LYS A 107 12.09 9.12 -9.69
C LYS A 107 13.11 8.15 -10.29
N ASP A 108 14.18 7.88 -9.55
CA ASP A 108 15.08 6.77 -9.86
C ASP A 108 14.36 5.43 -9.67
N LYS A 109 14.40 4.59 -10.72
CA LYS A 109 13.61 3.36 -10.80
C LYS A 109 14.41 2.12 -10.45
N GLY A 110 15.71 2.25 -10.18
CA GLY A 110 16.53 1.14 -9.69
C GLY A 110 15.95 0.51 -8.41
N GLY A 111 15.44 1.35 -7.50
CA GLY A 111 14.76 0.89 -6.29
C GLY A 111 13.52 0.03 -6.57
N LEU A 112 12.68 0.43 -7.53
CA LEU A 112 11.48 -0.32 -7.91
C LEU A 112 11.82 -1.69 -8.51
N ILE A 113 12.80 -1.75 -9.42
CA ILE A 113 13.23 -3.00 -10.06
C ILE A 113 13.68 -4.01 -9.00
N ASN A 114 14.45 -3.56 -8.01
CA ASN A 114 14.89 -4.41 -6.91
C ASN A 114 13.72 -4.89 -6.02
N GLU A 115 12.73 -4.03 -5.77
CA GLU A 115 11.52 -4.41 -5.00
C GLU A 115 10.66 -5.45 -5.74
N LEU A 116 10.71 -5.47 -7.07
CA LEU A 116 9.93 -6.37 -7.92
C LEU A 116 10.73 -7.59 -8.39
N LYS A 117 11.86 -7.93 -7.76
CA LYS A 117 12.74 -9.04 -8.15
C LYS A 117 12.04 -10.40 -8.27
N ASP A 118 10.99 -10.63 -7.48
CA ASP A 118 10.23 -11.89 -7.51
C ASP A 118 9.33 -12.00 -8.75
N PHE A 119 9.16 -10.90 -9.49
CA PHE A 119 8.44 -10.81 -10.76
C PHE A 119 9.37 -10.61 -11.95
N LYS A 120 10.65 -10.97 -11.82
CA LYS A 120 11.68 -10.73 -12.85
C LYS A 120 11.33 -11.27 -14.24
N ASP A 121 10.59 -12.37 -14.30
CA ASP A 121 10.22 -13.05 -15.56
C ASP A 121 8.90 -12.51 -16.16
N SER A 122 8.29 -11.49 -15.53
CA SER A 122 7.06 -10.87 -16.02
C SER A 122 7.32 -9.93 -17.20
N LYS A 123 6.33 -9.80 -18.09
CA LYS A 123 6.37 -8.82 -19.18
C LYS A 123 6.55 -7.39 -18.66
N LEU A 124 5.87 -7.06 -17.56
CA LEU A 124 6.00 -5.75 -16.91
C LEU A 124 7.46 -5.45 -16.53
N MET A 125 8.20 -6.41 -15.96
CA MET A 125 9.59 -6.19 -15.59
C MET A 125 10.46 -5.90 -16.80
N LYS A 126 10.28 -6.68 -17.88
CA LYS A 126 10.99 -6.43 -19.14
C LYS A 126 10.72 -5.01 -19.65
N ASP A 127 9.45 -4.63 -19.71
CA ASP A 127 9.04 -3.31 -20.21
C ASP A 127 9.51 -2.18 -19.28
N LEU A 128 9.60 -2.41 -17.96
CA LEU A 128 10.16 -1.45 -17.00
C LEU A 128 11.65 -1.19 -17.25
N VAL A 129 12.43 -2.23 -17.54
CA VAL A 129 13.85 -2.08 -17.86
C VAL A 129 14.04 -1.38 -19.21
N GLU A 130 13.19 -1.68 -20.20
CA GLU A 130 13.29 -1.10 -21.54
C GLU A 130 12.78 0.34 -21.61
N ASN A 131 11.58 0.62 -21.09
CA ASN A 131 10.95 1.93 -21.12
C ASN A 131 9.94 2.11 -19.97
N SER A 132 10.49 2.29 -18.77
CA SER A 132 9.72 2.54 -17.56
C SER A 132 8.78 3.77 -17.61
N ASP A 133 9.08 4.81 -18.38
CA ASP A 133 8.21 5.99 -18.48
C ASP A 133 6.91 5.64 -19.20
N LEU A 134 7.00 4.89 -20.30
CA LEU A 134 5.82 4.39 -21.00
C LEU A 134 5.00 3.44 -20.11
N VAL A 135 5.67 2.56 -19.34
CA VAL A 135 4.98 1.69 -18.37
C VAL A 135 4.19 2.52 -17.37
N PHE A 136 4.77 3.58 -16.81
CA PHE A 136 4.08 4.43 -15.84
C PHE A 136 2.96 5.27 -16.44
N LEU A 137 3.14 5.79 -17.67
CA LEU A 137 2.07 6.49 -18.38
C LEU A 137 0.87 5.56 -18.63
N ASN A 138 1.14 4.32 -19.05
CA ASN A 138 0.09 3.31 -19.26
C ASN A 138 -0.56 2.92 -17.94
N PHE A 139 0.23 2.70 -16.88
CA PHE A 139 -0.30 2.37 -15.56
C PHE A 139 -1.21 3.48 -15.01
N PHE A 140 -0.78 4.74 -15.16
CA PHE A 140 -1.57 5.90 -14.79
C PHE A 140 -2.89 6.00 -15.56
N SER A 141 -2.85 5.76 -16.87
CA SER A 141 -4.05 5.72 -17.71
C SER A 141 -5.01 4.62 -17.23
N PHE A 142 -4.48 3.43 -16.98
CA PHE A 142 -5.22 2.30 -16.42
C PHE A 142 -5.88 2.66 -15.08
N LEU A 143 -5.14 3.24 -14.12
CA LEU A 143 -5.70 3.65 -12.82
C LEU A 143 -6.84 4.65 -12.96
N LYS A 144 -6.68 5.66 -13.82
CA LYS A 144 -7.72 6.67 -14.08
C LYS A 144 -8.99 6.04 -14.65
N MET A 145 -8.83 5.18 -15.65
CA MET A 145 -9.92 4.47 -16.30
C MET A 145 -10.60 3.52 -15.32
N TYR A 146 -9.83 2.70 -14.60
CA TYR A 146 -10.32 1.75 -13.61
C TYR A 146 -11.17 2.45 -12.55
N TYR A 147 -10.61 3.50 -11.95
CA TYR A 147 -11.33 4.25 -10.93
C TYR A 147 -12.62 4.85 -11.50
N LYS A 148 -12.56 5.52 -12.65
CA LYS A 148 -13.72 6.20 -13.25
C LYS A 148 -14.88 5.26 -13.54
N TYR A 149 -14.62 4.05 -14.05
CA TYR A 149 -15.66 3.18 -14.58
C TYR A 149 -16.04 2.01 -13.66
N TYR A 150 -15.15 1.58 -12.77
CA TYR A 150 -15.35 0.35 -11.99
C TYR A 150 -15.32 0.56 -10.47
N PHE A 151 -14.56 1.55 -9.97
CA PHE A 151 -14.39 1.72 -8.53
C PHE A 151 -15.14 2.92 -7.94
N ARG A 152 -15.38 3.97 -8.72
CA ARG A 152 -16.00 5.22 -8.26
C ARG A 152 -17.36 4.99 -7.60
N ASP A 153 -18.21 4.16 -8.19
CA ASP A 153 -19.54 3.87 -7.65
C ASP A 153 -19.46 3.16 -6.30
N PHE A 154 -18.52 2.22 -6.14
CA PHE A 154 -18.27 1.56 -4.87
C PHE A 154 -17.83 2.58 -3.81
N VAL A 155 -16.90 3.46 -4.16
CA VAL A 155 -16.38 4.51 -3.27
C VAL A 155 -17.51 5.44 -2.79
N GLN A 156 -18.40 5.83 -3.70
CA GLN A 156 -19.53 6.72 -3.38
C GLN A 156 -20.60 6.02 -2.52
N LYS A 157 -20.88 4.73 -2.77
CA LYS A 157 -21.91 3.97 -2.04
C LYS A 157 -21.48 3.55 -0.64
N THR A 158 -20.19 3.30 -0.43
CA THR A 158 -19.66 2.75 0.83
C THR A 158 -19.11 3.81 1.79
N ASP A 159 -19.06 5.08 1.35
CA ASP A 159 -18.47 6.20 2.11
C ASP A 159 -17.02 5.94 2.58
N VAL A 160 -16.30 5.09 1.84
CA VAL A 160 -14.97 4.59 2.24
C VAL A 160 -13.98 5.74 2.48
N LEU A 161 -14.04 6.82 1.69
CA LEU A 161 -13.13 7.96 1.86
C LEU A 161 -13.31 8.66 3.21
N ASN A 162 -14.55 8.79 3.70
CA ASN A 162 -14.79 9.40 5.01
C ASN A 162 -14.28 8.48 6.13
N VAL A 163 -14.47 7.17 5.99
CA VAL A 163 -13.93 6.17 6.92
C VAL A 163 -12.40 6.25 6.97
N LEU A 164 -11.74 6.23 5.81
CA LEU A 164 -10.29 6.35 5.70
C LEU A 164 -9.78 7.66 6.32
N ASN A 165 -10.40 8.80 5.99
CA ASN A 165 -10.04 10.10 6.55
C ASN A 165 -10.24 10.17 8.07
N HIS A 166 -11.31 9.56 8.59
CA HIS A 166 -11.57 9.49 10.01
C HIS A 166 -10.44 8.77 10.74
N TYR A 167 -10.05 7.58 10.26
CA TYR A 167 -8.98 6.81 10.87
C TYR A 167 -7.61 7.47 10.71
N ALA A 168 -7.28 8.00 9.52
CA ALA A 168 -6.06 8.77 9.30
C ALA A 168 -5.94 9.94 10.29
N THR A 169 -7.03 10.71 10.47
CA THR A 169 -7.08 11.84 11.41
C THR A 169 -6.96 11.39 12.86
N LYS A 170 -7.64 10.29 13.23
CA LYS A 170 -7.57 9.72 14.57
C LYS A 170 -6.15 9.29 14.91
N GLN A 171 -5.46 8.62 13.99
CA GLN A 171 -4.07 8.21 14.17
C GLN A 171 -3.14 9.43 14.26
N ARG A 172 -3.30 10.42 13.37
CA ARG A 172 -2.52 11.66 13.40
C ARG A 172 -2.61 12.35 14.76
N LYS A 173 -3.84 12.47 15.31
CA LYS A 173 -4.08 13.07 16.62
C LYS A 173 -3.45 12.26 17.76
N CYS A 174 -3.44 10.93 17.67
CA CYS A 174 -2.82 10.07 18.66
C CYS A 174 -1.30 10.26 18.64
N ILE A 175 -0.67 10.10 17.48
CA ILE A 175 0.77 10.29 17.28
C ILE A 175 1.21 11.68 17.73
N SER A 176 0.49 12.74 17.32
CA SER A 176 0.87 14.12 17.66
C SER A 176 0.75 14.42 19.16
N LYS A 177 -0.16 13.76 19.88
CA LYS A 177 -0.40 14.02 21.31
C LYS A 177 0.41 13.12 22.23
N GLN A 178 0.62 11.87 21.84
CA GLN A 178 1.15 10.82 22.72
C GLN A 178 2.50 10.28 22.25
N GLY A 179 2.95 10.65 21.05
CA GLY A 179 4.14 10.11 20.42
C GLY A 179 3.88 8.76 19.76
N PHE A 180 4.78 8.38 18.86
CA PHE A 180 4.64 7.17 18.05
C PHE A 180 4.69 5.88 18.88
N LEU A 181 5.51 5.83 19.94
CA LEU A 181 5.58 4.67 20.84
C LEU A 181 4.20 4.36 21.47
N ARG A 182 3.53 5.40 22.01
CA ARG A 182 2.19 5.27 22.59
C ARG A 182 1.13 4.93 21.55
N PHE A 183 1.27 5.46 20.33
CA PHE A 183 0.40 5.08 19.23
C PHE A 183 0.49 3.57 18.95
N ILE A 184 1.68 2.98 18.83
CA ILE A 184 1.75 1.54 18.57
C ILE A 184 1.29 0.71 19.78
N GLU A 185 1.57 1.16 21.01
CA GLU A 185 0.97 0.54 22.22
C GLU A 185 -0.58 0.57 22.20
N SER A 186 -1.19 1.55 21.50
CA SER A 186 -2.64 1.68 21.37
C SER A 186 -3.25 0.83 20.25
N ILE A 187 -2.44 0.25 19.36
CA ILE A 187 -2.93 -0.66 18.32
C ILE A 187 -3.29 -1.98 18.99
N ASP A 188 -4.58 -2.17 19.23
CA ASP A 188 -5.10 -3.33 19.93
C ASP A 188 -4.94 -4.60 19.06
N SER A 189 -3.99 -5.45 19.44
CA SER A 189 -3.82 -6.79 18.89
C SER A 189 -3.34 -7.72 19.98
N ASN A 190 -4.16 -8.72 20.32
CA ASN A 190 -3.82 -9.76 21.29
C ASN A 190 -2.56 -10.57 20.90
N GLN A 191 -2.08 -10.42 19.66
CA GLN A 191 -0.90 -11.11 19.14
C GLN A 191 0.32 -10.20 18.98
N ILE A 192 0.20 -8.88 19.09
CA ILE A 192 1.29 -7.91 18.87
C ILE A 192 1.34 -6.94 20.04
N TYR A 193 2.44 -6.94 20.79
CA TYR A 193 2.57 -6.08 21.97
C TYR A 193 4.01 -5.59 22.15
N TRP A 194 4.17 -4.38 22.69
CA TRP A 194 5.47 -3.76 22.91
C TRP A 194 6.05 -4.08 24.28
N VAL A 195 7.38 -4.27 24.31
CA VAL A 195 8.16 -4.35 25.55
C VAL A 195 9.41 -3.49 25.36
N LYS A 196 9.42 -2.31 25.98
CA LYS A 196 10.51 -1.32 25.88
C LYS A 196 10.78 -0.95 24.41
N ASN A 197 11.95 -1.31 23.88
CA ASN A 197 12.38 -1.04 22.51
C ASN A 197 12.11 -2.21 21.55
N ALA A 198 11.14 -3.07 21.85
CA ALA A 198 10.86 -4.24 21.02
C ALA A 198 9.37 -4.51 20.80
N ILE A 199 9.02 -4.90 19.57
CA ILE A 199 7.73 -5.53 19.25
C ILE A 199 7.84 -7.02 19.50
N LYS A 200 6.87 -7.57 20.22
CA LYS A 200 6.67 -9.00 20.39
C LYS A 200 5.43 -9.45 19.62
N ILE A 201 5.62 -10.41 18.73
CA ILE A 201 4.55 -11.04 17.95
C ILE A 201 4.39 -12.47 18.44
N GLN A 202 3.23 -12.81 18.96
CA GLN A 202 2.89 -14.17 19.37
C GLN A 202 2.62 -15.01 18.13
N THR A 203 3.43 -16.06 17.92
CA THR A 203 3.36 -16.90 16.72
C THR A 203 3.80 -18.34 17.05
N LYS A 204 3.76 -19.23 16.05
CA LYS A 204 4.23 -20.63 16.14
C LYS A 204 5.76 -20.75 16.05
N MET A 205 6.48 -19.63 15.92
CA MET A 205 7.94 -19.59 15.85
C MET A 205 8.54 -18.79 17.01
N ASN A 206 9.80 -19.07 17.35
CA ASN A 206 10.58 -18.31 18.33
C ASN A 206 11.83 -17.75 17.64
N LYS A 207 11.85 -16.45 17.33
CA LYS A 207 13.00 -15.78 16.67
C LYS A 207 13.22 -14.37 17.22
N LYS A 208 14.46 -13.90 17.15
CA LYS A 208 14.83 -12.52 17.49
C LYS A 208 15.40 -11.82 16.26
N TYR A 209 14.97 -10.60 16.02
CA TYR A 209 15.45 -9.71 14.96
C TYR A 209 15.89 -8.40 15.60
N TYR A 210 16.92 -7.79 15.03
CA TYR A 210 17.37 -6.45 15.40
C TYR A 210 17.28 -5.63 14.11
N LEU A 211 16.60 -4.50 14.16
CA LEU A 211 16.47 -3.59 13.02
C LEU A 211 17.29 -2.32 13.32
N GLY A 212 18.38 -2.14 12.58
CA GLY A 212 19.12 -0.88 12.49
C GLY A 212 18.67 -0.01 11.32
N GLU A 213 19.42 1.05 11.03
CA GLU A 213 19.16 1.91 9.87
C GLU A 213 19.29 1.12 8.56
N GLY A 214 18.20 1.04 7.79
CA GLY A 214 18.19 0.46 6.44
C GLY A 214 17.97 -1.05 6.33
N GLU A 215 17.72 -1.77 7.42
CA GLU A 215 17.38 -3.20 7.36
C GLU A 215 15.88 -3.40 7.03
N LYS A 216 15.58 -4.10 5.92
CA LYS A 216 14.23 -4.45 5.44
C LYS A 216 13.68 -5.72 6.09
#